data_AF-X6M9M2-F1
#
_entry.id   AF-X6M9M2-F1
#
_cell.length_a   1.000
_cell.length_b   1.000
_cell.length_c   1.000
_cell.angle_alpha   90.00
_cell.angle_beta   90.00
_cell.angle_gamma   90.00
#
_symmetry.space_group_name_H-M   'P 1'
#
loop_
_entity.id
_entity.type
_entity.pdbx_description
1 polymer ?
#
loop_
_entity_poly.entity_id
_entity_poly.type
_entity_poly.pdbx_seq_one_letter_code
_entity_poly.pdbx_strand_id
1 'polypeptide(L)'
;KNTEILNEIEANFDRLMMSDGNAAEDLEGIDPLTDMVITELKQHQRVGLQWLTIREKHLVLFHWRAASQVQKQKKANPDPFLDDQYDNAEENLTDMDNDNEKDKYESLPPFYREEEDEDTGDTYYVNILNGDKCDELPSFGMGGILADDMGLGKTLQILALICNNSGFDSNPMCGYGPTLIVTPLSVMSNWVQQIREHIRPDTIRIYEYYGSHRNSDVEFLKQHHVVLTTYNVVLKDYSDETDENREQMRKYCGAGLQYVDWLRVVLDEAHKIRSRKTRIFKACSALVARSRWCISGTPVQNRLDDLYSLFNFLRLHPISDMNFWSKFIISPLKHNQMEGLDRLRTIMRQVHF
;
A
#
# COMPACT_ATOMS: atom_id res chain seq x y z
N LYS A 1 -13.50 -28.80 9.66
CA LYS A 1 -14.06 -27.50 10.11
C LYS A 1 -13.18 -26.31 9.74
N ASN A 2 -12.12 -25.93 10.47
CA ASN A 2 -11.25 -24.82 10.01
C ASN A 2 -10.62 -25.09 8.64
N THR A 3 -10.19 -26.33 8.37
CA THR A 3 -9.61 -26.71 7.07
C THR A 3 -10.62 -26.73 5.93
N GLU A 4 -11.91 -26.99 6.20
CA GLU A 4 -12.95 -26.94 5.15
C GLU A 4 -13.30 -25.50 4.80
N ILE A 5 -13.42 -24.62 5.80
CA ILE A 5 -13.60 -23.18 5.57
C ILE A 5 -12.37 -22.59 4.89
N LEU A 6 -11.16 -23.05 5.20
CA LEU A 6 -9.93 -22.59 4.54
C LEU A 6 -9.82 -23.12 3.12
N ASN A 7 -10.14 -24.40 2.86
CA ASN A 7 -10.18 -24.95 1.51
C ASN A 7 -11.33 -24.33 0.69
N GLU A 8 -12.43 -23.96 1.33
CA GLU A 8 -13.51 -23.21 0.70
C GLU A 8 -13.11 -21.76 0.49
N ILE A 9 -12.35 -21.14 1.40
CA ILE A 9 -11.77 -19.81 1.20
C ILE A 9 -10.70 -19.84 0.12
N GLU A 10 -9.87 -20.88 0.02
CA GLU A 10 -8.79 -21.08 -0.97
C GLU A 10 -9.37 -21.45 -2.33
N ALA A 11 -10.33 -22.37 -2.41
CA ALA A 11 -11.07 -22.64 -3.64
C ALA A 11 -11.98 -21.46 -4.05
N ASN A 12 -12.52 -20.71 -3.08
CA ASN A 12 -13.17 -19.44 -3.36
C ASN A 12 -12.16 -18.33 -3.61
N PHE A 13 -10.91 -18.45 -3.19
CA PHE A 13 -9.81 -17.51 -3.46
C PHE A 13 -9.47 -17.69 -4.92
N ASP A 14 -9.14 -18.91 -5.35
CA ASP A 14 -8.95 -19.27 -6.75
C ASP A 14 -10.16 -18.85 -7.61
N ARG A 15 -11.40 -19.07 -7.16
CA ARG A 15 -12.59 -18.54 -7.85
C ARG A 15 -12.74 -17.02 -7.79
N LEU A 16 -12.29 -16.35 -6.72
CA LEU A 16 -12.23 -14.89 -6.58
C LEU A 16 -11.26 -14.33 -7.63
N MET A 17 -10.05 -14.90 -7.68
CA MET A 17 -8.98 -14.59 -8.62
C MET A 17 -9.43 -14.82 -10.07
N MET A 18 -10.22 -15.87 -10.32
CA MET A 18 -10.80 -16.16 -11.63
C MET A 18 -11.99 -15.25 -11.99
N SER A 19 -12.71 -14.70 -11.00
CA SER A 19 -13.86 -13.81 -11.22
C SER A 19 -13.47 -12.33 -11.38
N ASP A 20 -12.38 -11.90 -10.73
CA ASP A 20 -11.85 -10.53 -10.84
C ASP A 20 -10.99 -10.35 -12.11
N GLY A 21 -10.66 -11.44 -12.83
CA GLY A 21 -10.03 -11.37 -14.16
C GLY A 21 -10.82 -10.54 -15.19
N ASN A 22 -12.14 -10.40 -15.01
CA ASN A 22 -12.98 -9.55 -15.85
C ASN A 22 -12.94 -8.06 -15.48
N ALA A 23 -12.57 -7.69 -14.23
CA ALA A 23 -12.44 -6.28 -13.84
C ALA A 23 -11.15 -5.64 -14.39
N ALA A 24 -10.17 -6.46 -14.73
CA ALA A 24 -8.92 -6.06 -15.38
C ALA A 24 -9.08 -5.77 -16.89
N GLU A 25 -10.14 -6.26 -17.53
CA GLU A 25 -10.36 -6.11 -18.99
C GLU A 25 -10.84 -4.70 -19.38
N ASP A 26 -11.45 -3.95 -18.45
CA ASP A 26 -11.97 -2.59 -18.69
C ASP A 26 -10.93 -1.47 -18.41
N LEU A 27 -9.71 -1.83 -17.98
CA LEU A 27 -8.65 -0.89 -17.67
C LEU A 27 -7.72 -0.71 -18.88
N GLU A 28 -7.86 0.40 -19.61
CA GLU A 28 -6.86 0.84 -20.57
C GLU A 28 -5.53 1.10 -19.84
N GLY A 29 -4.59 0.17 -20.02
CA GLY A 29 -3.32 0.15 -19.29
C GLY A 29 -2.49 1.42 -19.52
N ILE A 30 -1.97 1.99 -18.44
CA ILE A 30 -1.03 3.10 -18.50
C ILE A 30 0.26 2.60 -19.14
N ASP A 31 0.67 3.18 -20.27
CA ASP A 31 2.05 3.04 -20.72
C ASP A 31 2.94 3.81 -19.75
N PRO A 32 3.97 3.18 -19.13
CA PRO A 32 4.94 3.90 -18.33
C PRO A 32 5.73 4.83 -19.26
N LEU A 33 5.22 6.03 -19.48
CA LEU A 33 5.88 7.13 -20.18
C LEU A 33 6.96 7.73 -19.28
N THR A 34 7.88 6.88 -18.83
CA THR A 34 9.10 7.31 -18.17
C THR A 34 10.25 6.72 -18.96
N ASP A 35 11.06 7.59 -19.57
CA ASP A 35 12.31 7.29 -20.27
C ASP A 35 13.28 6.35 -19.48
N MET A 36 12.96 6.06 -18.22
CA MET A 36 13.71 5.24 -17.27
C MET A 36 13.52 3.72 -17.45
N VAL A 37 12.33 3.23 -17.83
CA VAL A 37 12.11 1.77 -18.01
C VAL A 37 12.36 1.41 -19.47
N ILE A 38 13.36 0.54 -19.71
CA ILE A 38 13.77 0.18 -21.09
C ILE A 38 12.94 -0.98 -21.65
N THR A 39 12.33 -1.77 -20.78
CA THR A 39 11.57 -2.96 -21.18
C THR A 39 10.10 -2.65 -21.34
N GLU A 40 9.53 -3.04 -22.47
CA GLU A 40 8.09 -2.93 -22.71
C GLU A 40 7.32 -3.87 -21.77
N LEU A 41 6.35 -3.30 -21.04
CA LEU A 41 5.47 -4.06 -20.16
C LEU A 41 4.43 -4.82 -20.98
N LYS A 42 4.17 -6.07 -20.59
CA LYS A 42 3.05 -6.85 -21.13
C LYS A 42 1.71 -6.25 -20.68
N GLN A 43 0.62 -6.56 -21.38
CA GLN A 43 -0.71 -6.00 -21.07
C GLN A 43 -1.11 -6.20 -19.60
N HIS A 44 -0.97 -7.42 -19.06
CA HIS A 44 -1.28 -7.69 -17.65
C HIS A 44 -0.37 -6.93 -16.68
N GLN A 45 0.85 -6.60 -17.10
CA GLN A 45 1.79 -5.78 -16.32
C GLN A 45 1.40 -4.30 -16.34
N ARG A 46 0.87 -3.78 -17.45
CA ARG A 46 0.33 -2.42 -17.53
C ARG A 46 -0.91 -2.25 -16.65
N VAL A 47 -1.84 -3.20 -16.70
CA VAL A 47 -3.03 -3.20 -15.83
C VAL A 47 -2.62 -3.27 -14.35
N GLY A 48 -1.66 -4.14 -14.01
CA GLY A 48 -1.08 -4.19 -12.67
C GLY A 48 -0.45 -2.87 -12.25
N LEU A 49 0.36 -2.25 -13.11
CA LEU A 49 0.98 -0.95 -12.84
C LEU A 49 -0.07 0.15 -12.62
N GLN A 50 -1.14 0.17 -13.40
CA GLN A 50 -2.24 1.12 -13.24
C GLN A 50 -2.92 0.94 -11.88
N TRP A 51 -3.27 -0.31 -11.53
CA TRP A 51 -3.84 -0.61 -10.22
C TRP A 51 -2.90 -0.21 -9.08
N LEU A 52 -1.60 -0.54 -9.18
CA LEU A 52 -0.59 -0.14 -8.21
C LEU A 52 -0.54 1.39 -8.06
N THR A 53 -0.51 2.11 -9.18
CA THR A 53 -0.46 3.58 -9.21
C THR A 53 -1.71 4.19 -8.60
N ILE A 54 -2.89 3.65 -8.95
CA ILE A 54 -4.17 4.05 -8.35
C ILE A 54 -4.09 3.86 -6.85
N ARG A 55 -3.68 2.71 -6.33
CA ARG A 55 -3.60 2.41 -4.89
C ARG A 55 -2.59 3.25 -4.10
N GLU A 56 -1.54 3.77 -4.74
CA GLU A 56 -0.65 4.76 -4.10
C GLU A 56 -1.20 6.19 -4.15
N LYS A 57 -1.91 6.52 -5.23
CA LYS A 57 -2.51 7.85 -5.46
C LYS A 57 -3.94 7.96 -4.91
N HIS A 58 -4.53 6.86 -4.42
CA HIS A 58 -5.92 6.71 -3.96
C HIS A 58 -6.25 7.55 -2.72
N LEU A 59 -5.33 8.38 -2.25
CA LEU A 59 -5.59 9.39 -1.23
C LEU A 59 -5.28 10.80 -1.70
N VAL A 60 -4.56 11.01 -2.82
CA VAL A 60 -4.26 12.34 -3.36
C VAL A 60 -5.50 12.94 -4.03
N LEU A 61 -6.23 12.18 -4.84
CA LEU A 61 -7.52 12.60 -5.40
C LEU A 61 -8.59 12.84 -4.31
N PHE A 62 -8.52 12.09 -3.21
CA PHE A 62 -9.41 12.23 -2.05
C PHE A 62 -9.06 13.42 -1.16
N HIS A 63 -7.78 13.63 -0.88
CA HIS A 63 -7.32 14.85 -0.20
C HIS A 63 -7.61 16.08 -1.02
N TRP A 64 -7.54 16.01 -2.36
CA TRP A 64 -7.98 17.10 -3.23
C TRP A 64 -9.49 17.34 -3.09
N ARG A 65 -10.35 16.32 -3.18
CA ARG A 65 -11.80 16.48 -2.95
C ARG A 65 -12.12 17.05 -1.56
N ALA A 66 -11.46 16.57 -0.51
CA ALA A 66 -11.61 17.06 0.86
C ALA A 66 -11.06 18.49 1.03
N ALA A 67 -9.93 18.83 0.39
CA ALA A 67 -9.36 20.18 0.42
C ALA A 67 -10.22 21.18 -0.36
N SER A 68 -10.81 20.76 -1.48
CA SER A 68 -11.77 21.56 -2.26
C SER A 68 -13.08 21.81 -1.49
N GLN A 69 -13.51 20.85 -0.65
CA GLN A 69 -14.62 21.03 0.31
C GLN A 69 -14.27 22.06 1.40
N VAL A 70 -13.06 21.99 1.98
CA VAL A 70 -12.55 22.98 2.96
C VAL A 70 -12.39 24.38 2.33
N GLN A 71 -12.01 24.48 1.06
CA GLN A 71 -11.96 25.76 0.33
C GLN A 71 -13.36 26.33 0.02
N LYS A 72 -14.37 25.48 -0.24
CA LYS A 72 -15.77 25.92 -0.33
C LYS A 72 -16.27 26.54 0.98
N GLN A 73 -15.80 26.04 2.13
CA GLN A 73 -16.06 26.65 3.45
C GLN A 73 -15.22 27.92 3.71
N LYS A 74 -14.03 28.06 3.10
CA LYS A 74 -13.11 29.21 3.28
C LYS A 74 -13.23 30.31 2.23
N LYS A 75 -14.42 30.57 1.66
CA LYS A 75 -14.73 31.86 1.01
C LYS A 75 -14.77 33.00 2.04
N ALA A 76 -13.61 33.36 2.58
CA ALA A 76 -13.43 34.55 3.41
C ALA A 76 -12.02 35.19 3.32
N ASN A 77 -11.00 34.57 2.72
CA ASN A 77 -9.75 35.28 2.34
C ASN A 77 -8.85 34.40 1.45
N PRO A 78 -8.59 34.76 0.18
CA PRO A 78 -7.70 34.01 -0.70
C PRO A 78 -6.22 34.36 -0.44
N ASP A 79 -5.37 33.33 -0.41
CA ASP A 79 -3.91 33.45 -0.35
C ASP A 79 -3.33 33.32 -1.78
N PRO A 80 -2.64 34.33 -2.34
CA PRO A 80 -2.29 34.40 -3.77
C PRO A 80 -1.20 33.43 -4.25
N PHE A 81 -0.62 32.62 -3.36
CA PHE A 81 0.54 31.78 -3.69
C PHE A 81 0.17 30.34 -4.10
N LEU A 82 -1.12 29.99 -4.05
CA LEU A 82 -1.61 28.65 -4.37
C LEU A 82 -2.15 28.53 -5.80
N ASP A 83 -2.64 29.59 -6.45
CA ASP A 83 -3.39 29.46 -7.72
C ASP A 83 -2.61 28.83 -8.89
N ASP A 84 -1.32 29.13 -9.07
CA ASP A 84 -0.54 28.69 -10.25
C ASP A 84 -0.32 27.16 -10.35
N GLN A 85 -0.46 26.42 -9.25
CA GLN A 85 -0.35 24.95 -9.26
C GLN A 85 -1.70 24.25 -9.51
N TYR A 86 -2.83 24.95 -9.38
CA TYR A 86 -4.17 24.38 -9.50
C TYR A 86 -4.74 24.55 -10.91
N ASP A 87 -4.41 25.64 -11.61
CA ASP A 87 -4.86 25.87 -12.99
C ASP A 87 -4.37 24.78 -13.97
N ASN A 88 -3.17 24.24 -13.75
CA ASN A 88 -2.63 23.16 -14.58
C ASN A 88 -3.28 21.78 -14.34
N ALA A 89 -4.01 21.61 -13.23
CA ALA A 89 -4.74 20.38 -12.92
C ALA A 89 -6.17 20.42 -13.48
N GLU A 90 -6.78 21.60 -13.61
CA GLU A 90 -8.12 21.76 -14.19
C GLU A 90 -8.15 21.50 -15.71
N GLU A 91 -7.12 21.91 -16.47
CA GLU A 91 -7.09 21.70 -17.93
C GLU A 91 -6.96 20.22 -18.35
N ASN A 92 -6.53 19.31 -17.46
CA ASN A 92 -6.32 17.90 -17.79
C ASN A 92 -7.52 16.98 -17.44
N LEU A 93 -8.63 17.52 -16.92
CA LEU A 93 -9.74 16.72 -16.37
C LEU A 93 -11.12 17.04 -16.96
N THR A 94 -11.25 17.97 -17.92
CA THR A 94 -12.56 18.37 -18.47
C THR A 94 -13.17 17.41 -19.50
N ASP A 95 -12.56 16.25 -19.75
CA ASP A 95 -13.00 15.36 -20.86
C ASP A 95 -13.61 14.02 -20.42
N MET A 96 -14.19 13.90 -19.22
CA MET A 96 -14.99 12.72 -18.84
C MET A 96 -16.18 13.06 -17.93
N ASP A 97 -17.21 13.69 -18.49
CA ASP A 97 -18.54 13.71 -17.90
C ASP A 97 -19.51 12.94 -18.81
N ASN A 98 -19.83 11.69 -18.47
CA ASN A 98 -21.20 11.19 -18.61
C ASN A 98 -21.47 9.84 -17.90
N ASP A 99 -22.58 9.87 -17.17
CA ASP A 99 -23.52 8.79 -16.85
C ASP A 99 -23.16 7.68 -15.84
N ASN A 100 -23.82 7.84 -14.68
CA ASN A 100 -24.57 6.86 -13.89
C ASN A 100 -24.09 6.61 -12.46
N GLU A 101 -25.07 6.57 -11.55
CA GLU A 101 -25.04 6.43 -10.09
C GLU A 101 -24.31 5.18 -9.52
N LYS A 102 -23.38 4.56 -10.24
CA LYS A 102 -22.52 3.46 -9.77
C LYS A 102 -21.22 3.94 -9.10
N ASP A 103 -20.78 5.17 -9.35
CA ASP A 103 -19.46 5.66 -8.91
C ASP A 103 -19.38 6.13 -7.45
N LYS A 104 -20.50 6.11 -6.71
CA LYS A 104 -20.50 6.52 -5.29
C LYS A 104 -19.82 5.50 -4.36
N TYR A 105 -19.74 4.23 -4.75
CA TYR A 105 -19.21 3.15 -3.88
C TYR A 105 -17.72 2.82 -4.09
N GLU A 106 -17.08 3.34 -5.14
CA GLU A 106 -15.63 3.17 -5.35
C GLU A 106 -14.79 4.19 -4.58
N SER A 107 -15.42 5.11 -3.86
CA SER A 107 -14.75 6.28 -3.31
C SER A 107 -14.48 6.25 -1.80
N LEU A 108 -15.09 5.33 -1.04
CA LEU A 108 -14.87 5.23 0.40
C LEU A 108 -14.16 3.91 0.77
N PRO A 109 -13.40 3.89 1.88
CA PRO A 109 -12.89 2.64 2.43
C PRO A 109 -14.02 1.63 2.68
N PRO A 110 -13.72 0.31 2.71
CA PRO A 110 -14.73 -0.71 2.89
C PRO A 110 -15.56 -0.42 4.14
N PHE A 111 -16.87 -0.59 4.00
CA PHE A 111 -17.83 -0.45 5.11
C PHE A 111 -18.01 0.96 5.65
N TYR A 112 -17.60 2.00 4.92
CA TYR A 112 -17.95 3.37 5.27
C TYR A 112 -19.06 3.92 4.38
N ARG A 113 -19.88 4.77 4.98
CA ARG A 113 -20.90 5.57 4.30
C ARG A 113 -20.72 7.03 4.72
N GLU A 114 -20.90 7.93 3.77
CA GLU A 114 -21.00 9.37 4.00
C GLU A 114 -22.43 9.73 4.38
N GLU A 115 -22.58 10.48 5.47
CA GLU A 115 -23.85 11.03 5.95
C GLU A 115 -23.67 12.54 6.19
N GLU A 116 -24.76 13.28 6.12
CA GLU A 116 -24.78 14.72 6.40
C GLU A 116 -25.68 14.96 7.62
N ASP A 117 -25.24 15.82 8.51
CA ASP A 117 -26.02 16.22 9.67
C ASP A 117 -27.11 17.23 9.24
N GLU A 118 -28.38 16.91 9.51
CA GLU A 118 -29.54 17.70 9.06
C GLU A 118 -29.59 19.11 9.66
N ASP A 119 -28.98 19.31 10.84
CA ASP A 119 -29.04 20.57 11.58
C ASP A 119 -27.85 21.50 11.23
N THR A 120 -26.67 20.92 11.01
CA THR A 120 -25.42 21.67 10.77
C THR A 120 -25.01 21.71 9.30
N GLY A 121 -25.47 20.75 8.49
CA GLY A 121 -25.01 20.54 7.11
C GLY A 121 -23.59 19.98 7.02
N ASP A 122 -22.99 19.56 8.13
CA ASP A 122 -21.65 19.01 8.16
C ASP A 122 -21.66 17.53 7.74
N THR A 123 -20.74 17.17 6.85
CA THR A 123 -20.55 15.80 6.39
C THR A 123 -19.74 15.00 7.41
N TYR A 124 -20.18 13.78 7.73
CA TYR A 124 -19.44 12.83 8.54
C TYR A 124 -19.51 11.42 7.94
N TYR A 125 -18.61 10.54 8.37
CA TYR A 125 -18.52 9.17 7.88
C TYR A 125 -18.90 8.18 8.97
N VAL A 126 -19.69 7.17 8.60
CA VAL A 126 -20.15 6.12 9.50
C VAL A 126 -19.64 4.78 9.02
N ASN A 127 -19.00 4.03 9.90
CA ASN A 127 -18.69 2.63 9.63
C ASN A 127 -19.94 1.77 9.86
N ILE A 128 -20.44 1.12 8.80
CA ILE A 128 -21.71 0.38 8.83
C ILE A 128 -21.65 -0.91 9.66
N LEU A 129 -20.45 -1.38 10.05
CA LEU A 129 -20.31 -2.61 10.83
C LEU A 129 -20.39 -2.35 12.33
N ASN A 130 -19.73 -1.29 12.83
CA ASN A 130 -19.71 -0.97 14.26
C ASN A 130 -20.49 0.29 14.65
N GLY A 131 -20.90 1.11 13.68
CA GLY A 131 -21.61 2.37 13.91
C GLY A 131 -20.71 3.52 14.36
N ASP A 132 -19.39 3.35 14.30
CA ASP A 132 -18.44 4.41 14.68
C ASP A 132 -18.53 5.56 13.67
N LYS A 133 -18.60 6.79 14.20
CA LYS A 133 -18.63 8.03 13.42
C LYS A 133 -17.25 8.67 13.39
N CYS A 134 -16.86 9.23 12.25
CA CYS A 134 -15.69 10.09 12.14
C CYS A 134 -15.98 11.29 11.24
N ASP A 135 -15.56 12.47 11.69
CA ASP A 135 -15.75 13.72 10.94
C ASP A 135 -14.71 13.84 9.82
N GLU A 136 -13.53 13.25 10.03
CA GLU A 136 -12.49 13.15 9.02
C GLU A 136 -12.69 11.93 8.12
N LEU A 137 -12.30 12.06 6.85
CA LEU A 137 -12.33 10.97 5.88
C LEU A 137 -11.52 9.78 6.43
N PRO A 138 -12.12 8.60 6.57
CA PRO A 138 -11.43 7.44 7.12
C PRO A 138 -10.20 7.08 6.29
N SER A 139 -9.04 6.99 6.94
CA SER A 139 -7.82 6.58 6.26
C SER A 139 -7.85 5.06 5.98
N PHE A 140 -7.74 4.68 4.71
CA PHE A 140 -7.45 3.31 4.31
C PHE A 140 -5.99 3.23 3.88
N GLY A 141 -5.22 2.28 4.42
CA GLY A 141 -3.79 2.19 4.15
C GLY A 141 -3.46 2.22 2.66
N MET A 142 -2.39 2.94 2.28
CA MET A 142 -1.93 3.02 0.90
C MET A 142 -1.13 1.77 0.52
N GLY A 143 -1.31 1.31 -0.72
CA GLY A 143 -0.73 0.09 -1.24
C GLY A 143 -1.67 -1.11 -1.15
N GLY A 144 -1.13 -2.33 -1.07
CA GLY A 144 -1.92 -3.55 -1.23
C GLY A 144 -1.08 -4.82 -1.33
N ILE A 145 -1.72 -5.87 -1.83
CA ILE A 145 -1.20 -7.22 -2.04
C ILE A 145 -1.17 -7.47 -3.55
N LEU A 146 0.02 -7.76 -4.07
CA LEU A 146 0.21 -8.17 -5.44
C LEU A 146 0.48 -9.68 -5.46
N ALA A 147 -0.51 -10.47 -5.87
CA ALA A 147 -0.48 -11.92 -5.71
C ALA A 147 -0.59 -12.73 -7.00
N ASP A 148 -0.14 -12.15 -8.12
CA ASP A 148 0.05 -12.86 -9.37
C ASP A 148 0.88 -14.16 -9.21
N ASP A 149 0.66 -15.11 -10.12
CA ASP A 149 1.48 -16.34 -10.22
C ASP A 149 2.98 -16.05 -10.35
N MET A 150 3.78 -17.02 -9.91
CA MET A 150 5.24 -16.95 -10.07
C MET A 150 5.60 -16.87 -11.56
N GLY A 151 6.43 -15.89 -11.93
CA GLY A 151 6.86 -15.68 -13.32
C GLY A 151 6.04 -14.67 -14.12
N LEU A 152 4.96 -14.09 -13.59
CA LEU A 152 4.18 -13.05 -14.28
C LEU A 152 4.83 -11.66 -14.27
N GLY A 153 5.97 -11.49 -13.58
CA GLY A 153 6.77 -10.26 -13.60
C GLY A 153 6.36 -9.21 -12.58
N LYS A 154 5.88 -9.63 -11.40
CA LYS A 154 5.59 -8.77 -10.24
C LYS A 154 6.74 -7.82 -9.89
N THR A 155 7.98 -8.31 -9.96
CA THR A 155 9.19 -7.50 -9.75
C THR A 155 9.22 -6.31 -10.70
N LEU A 156 8.96 -6.53 -11.99
CA LEU A 156 8.99 -5.49 -13.01
C LEU A 156 7.85 -4.47 -12.84
N GLN A 157 6.63 -4.90 -12.46
CA GLN A 157 5.52 -3.99 -12.14
C GLN A 157 5.89 -3.04 -10.99
N ILE A 158 6.53 -3.55 -9.94
CA ILE A 158 6.96 -2.74 -8.78
C ILE A 158 8.12 -1.81 -9.16
N LEU A 159 9.05 -2.27 -9.99
CA LEU A 159 10.11 -1.41 -10.55
C LEU A 159 9.53 -0.29 -11.41
N ALA A 160 8.56 -0.59 -12.26
CA ALA A 160 7.85 0.41 -13.04
C ALA A 160 7.10 1.40 -12.13
N LEU A 161 6.47 0.93 -11.05
CA LEU A 161 5.84 1.79 -10.05
C LEU A 161 6.86 2.69 -9.32
N ILE A 162 8.06 2.19 -9.04
CA ILE A 162 9.15 2.99 -8.48
C ILE A 162 9.50 4.11 -9.47
N CYS A 163 9.70 3.79 -10.74
CA CYS A 163 10.07 4.76 -11.79
C CYS A 163 8.94 5.77 -12.11
N ASN A 164 7.67 5.36 -12.02
CA ASN A 164 6.51 6.18 -12.37
C ASN A 164 6.25 7.32 -11.36
N ASN A 165 6.83 7.27 -10.17
CA ASN A 165 6.71 8.37 -9.21
C ASN A 165 7.73 9.47 -9.56
N SER A 166 7.23 10.61 -10.04
CA SER A 166 7.95 11.78 -10.59
C SER A 166 8.91 12.51 -9.62
N GLY A 167 9.34 11.88 -8.52
CA GLY A 167 10.23 12.46 -7.51
C GLY A 167 11.73 12.36 -7.83
N PHE A 168 12.11 11.90 -9.03
CA PHE A 168 13.52 11.75 -9.43
C PHE A 168 14.15 13.06 -9.93
N ASP A 169 13.32 14.03 -10.33
CA ASP A 169 13.79 15.34 -10.77
C ASP A 169 13.96 16.28 -9.58
N SER A 170 15.16 16.25 -8.98
CA SER A 170 15.90 17.37 -8.35
C SER A 170 15.18 18.42 -7.45
N ASN A 171 13.91 18.26 -7.10
CA ASN A 171 13.18 19.16 -6.23
C ASN A 171 12.66 18.39 -5.00
N PRO A 172 13.28 18.56 -3.81
CA PRO A 172 12.83 17.97 -2.55
C PRO A 172 11.44 18.41 -2.07
N MET A 173 10.64 19.10 -2.90
CA MET A 173 9.34 19.64 -2.51
C MET A 173 8.23 18.59 -2.38
N CYS A 174 8.41 17.37 -2.89
CA CYS A 174 7.59 16.22 -2.50
C CYS A 174 8.35 15.42 -1.43
N GLY A 175 8.40 15.93 -0.20
CA GLY A 175 9.26 15.44 0.89
C GLY A 175 8.97 14.03 1.42
N TYR A 176 9.05 13.01 0.56
CA TYR A 176 8.91 11.60 0.91
C TYR A 176 10.24 10.87 0.68
N GLY A 177 10.59 9.95 1.58
CA GLY A 177 11.86 9.24 1.55
C GLY A 177 11.94 8.10 0.50
N PRO A 178 12.99 7.28 0.54
CA PRO A 178 13.22 6.19 -0.42
C PRO A 178 12.15 5.09 -0.41
N THR A 179 12.25 4.17 -1.38
CA THR A 179 11.58 2.86 -1.34
C THR A 179 12.48 1.83 -0.64
N LEU A 180 11.97 1.17 0.40
CA LEU A 180 12.59 -0.01 1.02
C LEU A 180 12.00 -1.29 0.42
N ILE A 181 12.86 -2.18 -0.07
CA ILE A 181 12.49 -3.52 -0.50
C ILE A 181 13.10 -4.53 0.47
N VAL A 182 12.24 -5.29 1.14
CA VAL A 182 12.61 -6.34 2.08
C VAL A 182 12.35 -7.69 1.40
N THR A 183 13.40 -8.48 1.23
CA THR A 183 13.34 -9.69 0.43
C THR A 183 14.10 -10.85 1.09
N PRO A 184 13.79 -12.14 0.81
CA PRO A 184 14.66 -13.24 1.19
C PRO A 184 16.06 -13.05 0.58
N LEU A 185 17.10 -13.42 1.33
CA LEU A 185 18.49 -13.27 0.86
C LEU A 185 18.73 -13.94 -0.50
N SER A 186 18.07 -15.07 -0.75
CA SER A 186 18.20 -15.85 -2.00
C SER A 186 17.72 -15.12 -3.25
N VAL A 187 16.82 -14.14 -3.14
CA VAL A 187 16.26 -13.44 -4.29
C VAL A 187 16.68 -11.97 -4.37
N MET A 188 17.50 -11.50 -3.41
CA MET A 188 18.06 -10.14 -3.42
C MET A 188 18.92 -9.88 -4.66
N SER A 189 19.75 -10.83 -5.09
CA SER A 189 20.53 -10.71 -6.33
C SER A 189 19.65 -10.61 -7.58
N ASN A 190 18.47 -11.26 -7.56
CA ASN A 190 17.51 -11.19 -8.65
C ASN A 190 16.91 -9.77 -8.78
N TRP A 191 16.59 -9.11 -7.67
CA TRP A 191 16.18 -7.70 -7.70
C TRP A 191 17.23 -6.79 -8.32
N VAL A 192 18.50 -6.95 -7.93
CA VAL A 192 19.61 -6.16 -8.49
C VAL A 192 19.78 -6.43 -9.98
N GLN A 193 19.67 -7.69 -10.42
CA GLN A 193 19.74 -8.06 -11.83
C GLN A 193 18.59 -7.44 -12.63
N GLN A 194 17.35 -7.57 -12.16
CA GLN A 194 16.16 -7.03 -12.82
C GLN A 194 16.23 -5.51 -12.97
N ILE A 195 16.75 -4.80 -11.96
CA ILE A 195 16.97 -3.37 -12.08
C ILE A 195 17.98 -3.05 -13.19
N ARG A 196 19.11 -3.77 -13.25
CA ARG A 196 20.13 -3.55 -14.30
C ARG A 196 19.63 -3.87 -15.70
N GLU A 197 18.76 -4.86 -15.84
CA GLU A 197 18.22 -5.31 -17.12
C GLU A 197 17.09 -4.41 -17.64
N HIS A 198 16.24 -3.91 -16.75
CA HIS A 198 14.99 -3.25 -17.13
C HIS A 198 14.98 -1.75 -16.92
N ILE A 199 15.92 -1.19 -16.16
CA ILE A 199 15.99 0.25 -15.85
C ILE A 199 17.25 0.84 -16.49
N ARG A 200 17.09 2.01 -17.12
CA ARG A 200 18.16 2.78 -17.75
C ARG A 200 19.28 3.04 -16.72
N PRO A 201 20.55 2.77 -17.06
CA PRO A 201 21.68 3.07 -16.19
C PRO A 201 21.65 4.52 -15.69
N ASP A 202 22.14 4.73 -14.47
CA ASP A 202 22.28 6.05 -13.82
C ASP A 202 20.98 6.83 -13.57
N THR A 203 19.81 6.23 -13.81
CA THR A 203 18.51 6.87 -13.48
C THR A 203 18.12 6.66 -12.01
N ILE A 204 18.43 5.49 -11.44
CA ILE A 204 18.09 5.18 -10.05
C ILE A 204 19.31 4.81 -9.21
N ARG A 205 19.41 5.39 -8.01
CA ARG A 205 20.44 5.06 -7.02
C ARG A 205 19.90 3.97 -6.09
N ILE A 206 20.62 2.86 -6.04
CA ILE A 206 20.23 1.66 -5.28
C ILE A 206 21.29 1.40 -4.22
N TYR A 207 20.85 1.08 -3.00
CA TYR A 207 21.74 0.65 -1.94
C TYR A 207 21.38 -0.75 -1.43
N GLU A 208 22.35 -1.66 -1.46
CA GLU A 208 22.23 -2.98 -0.87
C GLU A 208 22.57 -2.90 0.63
N TYR A 209 21.55 -2.73 1.47
CA TYR A 209 21.67 -2.68 2.93
C TYR A 209 21.73 -4.10 3.51
N TYR A 210 22.89 -4.76 3.39
CA TYR A 210 23.17 -6.05 4.03
C TYR A 210 24.64 -6.21 4.41
N GLY A 211 24.93 -7.20 5.25
CA GLY A 211 26.29 -7.51 5.68
C GLY A 211 26.81 -6.67 6.86
N SER A 212 28.10 -6.85 7.15
CA SER A 212 28.78 -6.24 8.30
C SER A 212 29.19 -4.79 8.08
N HIS A 213 29.33 -4.36 6.83
CA HIS A 213 29.81 -3.01 6.45
C HIS A 213 28.66 -2.08 6.02
N ARG A 214 27.43 -2.41 6.39
CA ARG A 214 26.25 -1.61 6.06
C ARG A 214 26.29 -0.24 6.75
N ASN A 215 26.01 0.81 6.01
CA ASN A 215 25.91 2.16 6.53
C ASN A 215 24.49 2.41 7.02
N SER A 216 24.35 2.50 8.34
CA SER A 216 23.06 2.71 9.03
C SER A 216 22.70 4.18 9.22
N ASP A 217 23.48 5.09 8.65
CA ASP A 217 23.18 6.52 8.68
C ASP A 217 21.90 6.83 7.88
N VAL A 218 20.96 7.49 8.55
CA VAL A 218 19.62 7.78 8.00
C VAL A 218 19.69 8.72 6.80
N GLU A 219 20.56 9.72 6.85
CA GLU A 219 20.70 10.70 5.76
C GLU A 219 21.37 10.08 4.54
N PHE A 220 22.35 9.19 4.74
CA PHE A 220 22.90 8.35 3.67
C PHE A 220 21.81 7.48 3.02
N LEU A 221 20.95 6.82 3.80
CA LEU A 221 19.88 5.99 3.25
C LEU A 221 18.91 6.82 2.40
N LYS A 222 18.54 8.03 2.85
CA LYS A 222 17.67 8.97 2.13
C LYS A 222 18.24 9.47 0.80
N GLN A 223 19.55 9.43 0.60
CA GLN A 223 20.16 9.82 -0.68
C GLN A 223 19.90 8.82 -1.81
N HIS A 224 19.42 7.62 -1.49
CA HIS A 224 19.10 6.59 -2.48
C HIS A 224 17.63 6.65 -2.87
N HIS A 225 17.28 6.05 -4.01
CA HIS A 225 15.89 5.89 -4.42
C HIS A 225 15.34 4.54 -3.94
N VAL A 226 16.18 3.51 -3.96
CA VAL A 226 15.84 2.15 -3.53
C VAL A 226 16.88 1.67 -2.52
N VAL A 227 16.40 1.17 -1.38
CA VAL A 227 17.22 0.44 -0.40
C VAL A 227 16.73 -1.02 -0.39
N LEU A 228 17.61 -1.95 -0.72
CA LEU A 228 17.35 -3.38 -0.70
C LEU A 228 17.91 -4.00 0.57
N THR A 229 17.10 -4.76 1.29
CA THR A 229 17.55 -5.45 2.51
C THR A 229 16.85 -6.80 2.68
N THR A 230 17.21 -7.50 3.75
CA THR A 230 16.61 -8.79 4.09
C THR A 230 15.81 -8.72 5.37
N TYR A 231 14.83 -9.62 5.50
CA TYR A 231 14.03 -9.78 6.72
C TYR A 231 14.91 -9.91 7.98
N ASN A 232 16.01 -10.66 7.90
CA ASN A 232 16.93 -10.85 9.02
C ASN A 232 17.65 -9.56 9.42
N VAL A 233 17.94 -8.67 8.47
CA VAL A 233 18.56 -7.37 8.75
C VAL A 233 17.53 -6.43 9.39
N VAL A 234 16.30 -6.35 8.85
CA VAL A 234 15.21 -5.59 9.48
C VAL A 234 14.98 -6.02 10.92
N LEU A 235 15.01 -7.33 11.19
CA LEU A 235 14.88 -7.88 12.53
C LEU A 235 16.06 -7.53 13.46
N LYS A 236 17.29 -7.51 12.93
CA LYS A 236 18.49 -7.12 13.71
C LYS A 236 18.48 -5.64 14.06
N ASP A 237 17.98 -4.83 13.14
CA ASP A 237 17.87 -3.37 13.29
C ASP A 237 16.60 -2.97 14.08
N TYR A 238 15.77 -3.95 14.48
CA TYR A 238 14.57 -3.73 15.28
C TYR A 238 14.82 -3.99 16.77
N SER A 239 14.33 -3.08 17.61
CA SER A 239 14.31 -3.21 19.06
C SER A 239 12.86 -3.15 19.57
N ASP A 240 12.53 -4.01 20.54
CA ASP A 240 11.20 -4.07 21.18
C ASP A 240 11.08 -3.02 22.33
N GLU A 241 12.06 -2.13 22.51
CA GLU A 241 12.14 -1.20 23.65
C GLU A 241 11.33 0.10 23.46
N THR A 242 10.87 0.67 24.58
CA THR A 242 10.02 1.88 24.66
C THR A 242 10.71 3.15 24.15
N ASP A 243 9.92 4.13 23.71
CA ASP A 243 10.37 5.35 23.02
C ASP A 243 11.46 6.17 23.76
N GLU A 244 11.54 6.11 25.09
CA GLU A 244 12.57 6.83 25.88
C GLU A 244 14.01 6.35 25.62
N ASN A 245 14.22 5.07 25.25
CA ASN A 245 15.54 4.54 24.90
C ASN A 245 15.86 4.69 23.40
N ARG A 246 14.88 5.10 22.59
CA ARG A 246 14.93 5.04 21.13
C ARG A 246 15.95 6.02 20.56
N GLU A 247 16.02 7.23 21.10
CA GLU A 247 17.00 8.26 20.70
C GLU A 247 18.45 7.91 21.11
N GLN A 248 18.64 7.29 22.28
CA GLN A 248 19.95 6.75 22.66
C GLN A 248 20.34 5.57 21.77
N MET A 249 19.42 4.65 21.50
CA MET A 249 19.65 3.49 20.64
C MET A 249 19.90 3.85 19.18
N ARG A 250 19.39 4.98 18.68
CA ARG A 250 19.76 5.56 17.37
C ARG A 250 21.28 5.73 17.21
N LYS A 251 21.99 6.05 18.30
CA LYS A 251 23.45 6.28 18.29
C LYS A 251 24.27 5.01 18.51
N TYR A 252 23.71 4.01 19.19
CA TYR A 252 24.44 2.79 19.60
C TYR A 252 24.12 1.55 18.76
N CYS A 253 22.91 1.47 18.21
CA CYS A 253 22.46 0.36 17.40
C CYS A 253 22.23 0.92 16.00
N GLY A 254 22.96 0.40 15.01
CA GLY A 254 22.80 0.76 13.60
C GLY A 254 21.42 0.37 13.05
N ALA A 255 20.37 1.00 13.57
CA ALA A 255 18.95 0.75 13.37
C ALA A 255 18.35 1.70 12.32
N GLY A 256 19.18 2.11 11.34
CA GLY A 256 18.84 3.15 10.36
C GLY A 256 17.50 2.93 9.68
N LEU A 257 17.15 1.66 9.41
CA LEU A 257 15.89 1.32 8.73
C LEU A 257 14.62 1.75 9.48
N GLN A 258 14.65 1.77 10.83
CA GLN A 258 13.48 2.10 11.66
C GLN A 258 13.24 3.61 11.80
N TYR A 259 14.18 4.44 11.35
CA TYR A 259 14.15 5.91 11.48
C TYR A 259 14.09 6.65 10.15
N VAL A 260 14.06 5.92 9.03
CA VAL A 260 13.81 6.50 7.71
C VAL A 260 12.29 6.54 7.51
N ASP A 261 11.78 7.70 7.12
CA ASP A 261 10.40 7.86 6.65
C ASP A 261 10.31 7.38 5.20
N TRP A 262 9.96 6.10 5.01
CA TRP A 262 9.92 5.50 3.69
C TRP A 262 8.72 6.00 2.88
N LEU A 263 8.92 6.32 1.59
CA LEU A 263 7.78 6.49 0.68
C LEU A 263 7.04 5.17 0.55
N ARG A 264 7.79 4.08 0.42
CA ARG A 264 7.24 2.76 0.16
C ARG A 264 8.02 1.70 0.93
N VAL A 265 7.32 0.78 1.57
CA VAL A 265 7.90 -0.49 2.04
C VAL A 265 7.28 -1.63 1.26
N VAL A 266 8.13 -2.39 0.58
CA VAL A 266 7.76 -3.55 -0.23
C VAL A 266 8.29 -4.81 0.44
N LEU A 267 7.39 -5.74 0.78
CA LEU A 267 7.73 -7.05 1.30
C LEU A 267 7.61 -8.08 0.18
N ASP A 268 8.75 -8.58 -0.28
CA ASP A 268 8.81 -9.68 -1.23
C ASP A 268 8.74 -11.02 -0.49
N GLU A 269 8.01 -11.99 -1.05
CA GLU A 269 7.59 -13.21 -0.36
C GLU A 269 6.91 -12.92 1.00
N ALA A 270 5.88 -12.06 0.98
CA ALA A 270 5.23 -11.52 2.17
C ALA A 270 4.67 -12.59 3.14
N HIS A 271 4.49 -13.83 2.69
CA HIS A 271 4.15 -14.98 3.55
C HIS A 271 5.15 -15.17 4.72
N LYS A 272 6.35 -14.58 4.67
CA LYS A 272 7.33 -14.55 5.79
C LYS A 272 6.82 -13.84 7.05
N ILE A 273 5.88 -12.90 6.93
CA ILE A 273 5.35 -12.12 8.06
C ILE A 273 3.93 -12.57 8.50
N ARG A 274 3.48 -13.75 8.07
CA ARG A 274 2.11 -14.27 8.30
C ARG A 274 1.67 -14.43 9.77
N SER A 275 2.56 -14.24 10.73
CA SER A 275 2.22 -14.39 12.15
C SER A 275 2.57 -13.15 12.95
N ARG A 276 1.54 -12.43 13.39
CA ARG A 276 1.64 -11.23 14.24
C ARG A 276 2.47 -11.39 15.52
N LYS A 277 2.59 -12.62 16.02
CA LYS A 277 3.31 -12.92 17.27
C LYS A 277 4.83 -12.92 17.07
N THR A 278 5.29 -13.05 15.83
CA THR A 278 6.71 -13.15 15.53
C THR A 278 7.40 -11.80 15.63
N ARG A 279 8.66 -11.79 16.06
CA ARG A 279 9.46 -10.56 16.10
C ARG A 279 9.69 -9.99 14.70
N ILE A 280 9.77 -10.82 13.67
CA ILE A 280 9.91 -10.34 12.29
C ILE A 280 8.69 -9.55 11.83
N PHE A 281 7.48 -10.00 12.15
CA PHE A 281 6.28 -9.24 11.87
C PHE A 281 6.31 -7.88 12.56
N LYS A 282 6.61 -7.85 13.86
CA LYS A 282 6.69 -6.60 14.62
C LYS A 282 7.73 -5.65 14.03
N ALA A 283 8.90 -6.17 13.65
CA ALA A 283 9.97 -5.42 13.03
C ALA A 283 9.56 -4.78 11.70
N CYS A 284 8.89 -5.53 10.83
CA CYS A 284 8.39 -5.02 9.56
C CYS A 284 7.22 -4.02 9.75
N SER A 285 6.29 -4.30 10.65
CA SER A 285 5.13 -3.43 10.92
C SER A 285 5.51 -2.09 11.57
N ALA A 286 6.62 -2.08 12.32
CA ALA A 286 7.19 -0.88 12.96
C ALA A 286 7.82 0.12 11.98
N LEU A 287 8.19 -0.31 10.76
CA LEU A 287 8.75 0.57 9.73
C LEU A 287 7.76 1.68 9.38
N VAL A 288 8.20 2.94 9.42
CA VAL A 288 7.37 4.09 9.05
C VAL A 288 7.34 4.21 7.53
N ALA A 289 6.15 4.11 6.94
CA ALA A 289 6.01 4.15 5.49
C ALA A 289 4.68 4.79 5.09
N ARG A 290 4.69 5.54 3.99
CA ARG A 290 3.46 6.07 3.38
C ARG A 290 2.67 4.97 2.69
N SER A 291 3.31 4.20 1.80
CA SER A 291 2.70 3.08 1.08
C SER A 291 3.33 1.75 1.47
N ARG A 292 2.51 0.69 1.56
CA ARG A 292 2.96 -0.64 1.96
C ARG A 292 2.48 -1.69 0.97
N TRP A 293 3.42 -2.51 0.49
CA TRP A 293 3.16 -3.52 -0.53
C TRP A 293 3.57 -4.90 -0.05
N CYS A 294 2.70 -5.88 -0.26
CA CYS A 294 2.98 -7.29 -0.06
C CYS A 294 3.03 -7.98 -1.42
N ILE A 295 4.18 -8.53 -1.79
CA ILE A 295 4.34 -9.33 -3.00
C ILE A 295 4.43 -10.79 -2.58
N SER A 296 3.52 -11.65 -3.05
CA SER A 296 3.56 -13.08 -2.74
C SER A 296 2.76 -13.87 -3.76
N GLY A 297 3.35 -14.91 -4.37
CA GLY A 297 2.58 -15.84 -5.20
C GLY A 297 1.66 -16.78 -4.39
N THR A 298 1.77 -16.77 -3.06
CA THR A 298 0.89 -17.53 -2.14
C THR A 298 0.54 -16.64 -0.94
N PRO A 299 -0.41 -15.70 -1.07
CA PRO A 299 -0.73 -14.75 0.00
C PRO A 299 -1.39 -15.45 1.20
N VAL A 300 -2.12 -16.54 0.96
CA VAL A 300 -2.76 -17.37 1.99
C VAL A 300 -2.22 -18.79 1.87
N GLN A 301 -1.71 -19.33 2.98
CA GLN A 301 -1.22 -20.71 2.99
C GLN A 301 -2.06 -21.60 3.92
N ASN A 302 -2.39 -21.14 5.13
CA ASN A 302 -2.93 -22.08 6.13
C ASN A 302 -3.93 -21.50 7.13
N ARG A 303 -4.04 -20.18 7.34
CA ARG A 303 -4.91 -19.60 8.38
C ARG A 303 -5.45 -18.21 8.04
N LEU A 304 -6.65 -17.90 8.53
CA LEU A 304 -7.19 -16.53 8.54
C LEU A 304 -6.29 -15.52 9.28
N ASP A 305 -5.50 -16.01 10.25
CA ASP A 305 -4.48 -15.20 10.93
C ASP A 305 -3.34 -14.77 9.99
N ASP A 306 -3.08 -15.53 8.92
CA ASP A 306 -2.08 -15.18 7.91
C ASP A 306 -2.54 -13.90 7.17
N LEU A 307 -3.81 -13.86 6.73
CA LEU A 307 -4.43 -12.69 6.11
C LEU A 307 -4.48 -11.48 7.04
N TYR A 308 -4.91 -11.68 8.29
CA TYR A 308 -4.95 -10.60 9.27
C TYR A 308 -3.57 -9.96 9.48
N SER A 309 -2.50 -10.76 9.48
CA SER A 309 -1.15 -10.23 9.59
C SER A 309 -0.81 -9.33 8.40
N LEU A 310 -1.16 -9.71 7.17
CA LEU A 310 -0.96 -8.85 6.00
C LEU A 310 -1.80 -7.56 6.09
N PHE A 311 -3.07 -7.64 6.48
CA PHE A 311 -3.93 -6.45 6.64
C PHE A 311 -3.44 -5.50 7.74
N ASN A 312 -2.90 -6.05 8.82
CA ASN A 312 -2.28 -5.25 9.88
C ASN A 312 -0.99 -4.57 9.40
N PHE A 313 -0.15 -5.29 8.63
CA PHE A 313 1.00 -4.67 7.97
C PHE A 313 0.55 -3.56 7.01
N LEU A 314 -0.51 -3.74 6.22
CA LEU A 314 -1.03 -2.72 5.31
C LEU A 314 -1.71 -1.53 6.00
N ARG A 315 -1.92 -1.55 7.32
CA ARG A 315 -2.65 -0.52 8.10
C ARG A 315 -4.06 -0.26 7.58
N LEU A 316 -4.79 -1.32 7.26
CA LEU A 316 -6.20 -1.20 6.83
C LEU A 316 -7.07 -0.91 8.06
N HIS A 317 -7.24 0.34 8.48
CA HIS A 317 -8.16 0.67 9.57
C HIS A 317 -9.63 0.61 9.09
N PRO A 318 -10.58 0.09 9.87
CA PRO A 318 -10.46 -0.52 11.21
C PRO A 318 -10.12 -2.03 11.21
N ILE A 319 -10.00 -2.66 10.04
CA ILE A 319 -9.77 -4.11 9.85
C ILE A 319 -8.49 -4.61 10.55
N SER A 320 -7.47 -3.76 10.62
CA SER A 320 -6.19 -4.00 11.28
C SER A 320 -6.29 -4.07 12.80
N ASP A 321 -7.40 -3.60 13.41
CA ASP A 321 -7.70 -3.80 14.83
C ASP A 321 -8.20 -5.24 15.10
N MET A 322 -7.65 -5.88 16.13
CA MET A 322 -7.98 -7.28 16.41
C MET A 322 -9.40 -7.47 16.93
N ASN A 323 -9.92 -6.51 17.70
CA ASN A 323 -11.26 -6.60 18.25
C ASN A 323 -12.28 -6.47 17.13
N PHE A 324 -12.06 -5.52 16.20
CA PHE A 324 -12.86 -5.38 14.99
C PHE A 324 -12.80 -6.66 14.15
N TRP A 325 -11.60 -7.13 13.81
CA TRP A 325 -11.41 -8.35 13.01
C TRP A 325 -12.06 -9.58 13.65
N SER A 326 -11.88 -9.78 14.95
CA SER A 326 -12.45 -10.92 15.67
C SER A 326 -13.97 -10.88 15.70
N LYS A 327 -14.56 -9.69 15.90
CA LYS A 327 -16.02 -9.52 16.02
C LYS A 327 -16.72 -9.62 14.67
N PHE A 328 -16.20 -8.97 13.64
CA PHE A 328 -16.91 -8.79 12.37
C PHE A 328 -16.48 -9.76 11.27
N ILE A 329 -15.31 -10.40 11.38
CA ILE A 329 -14.81 -11.35 10.38
C ILE A 329 -14.71 -12.76 10.97
N ILE A 330 -13.90 -12.95 12.02
CA ILE A 330 -13.66 -14.30 12.58
C ILE A 330 -14.94 -14.91 13.16
N SER A 331 -15.68 -14.16 13.98
CA SER A 331 -16.86 -14.71 14.66
C SER A 331 -17.94 -15.16 13.66
N PRO A 332 -18.35 -14.35 12.67
CA PRO A 332 -19.30 -14.82 11.65
C PRO A 332 -18.81 -16.04 10.86
N LEU A 333 -17.52 -16.08 10.49
CA LEU A 333 -16.93 -17.24 9.80
C LEU A 333 -16.98 -18.51 10.64
N LYS A 334 -16.68 -18.43 11.95
CA LYS A 334 -16.77 -19.58 12.87
C LYS A 334 -18.18 -20.11 13.03
N HIS A 335 -19.19 -19.25 12.90
CA HIS A 335 -20.60 -19.61 12.96
C HIS A 335 -21.20 -19.94 11.58
N ASN A 336 -20.36 -20.06 10.54
CA ASN A 336 -20.74 -20.38 9.16
C ASN A 336 -21.76 -19.38 8.56
N GLN A 337 -21.66 -18.11 8.95
CA GLN A 337 -22.48 -17.03 8.42
C GLN A 337 -21.83 -16.50 7.14
N MET A 338 -22.61 -16.47 6.04
CA MET A 338 -22.15 -15.97 4.73
C MET A 338 -21.66 -14.52 4.81
N GLU A 339 -22.22 -13.72 5.70
CA GLU A 339 -21.82 -12.33 5.90
C GLU A 339 -20.32 -12.18 6.24
N GLY A 340 -19.72 -13.13 6.98
CA GLY A 340 -18.29 -13.11 7.27
C GLY A 340 -17.42 -13.28 6.02
N LEU A 341 -17.86 -14.14 5.09
CA LEU A 341 -17.20 -14.37 3.82
C LEU A 341 -17.39 -13.16 2.90
N ASP A 342 -18.60 -12.61 2.82
CA ASP A 342 -18.88 -11.46 1.95
C ASP A 342 -18.10 -10.23 2.39
N ARG A 343 -18.01 -9.96 3.70
CA ARG A 343 -17.14 -8.91 4.23
C ARG A 343 -15.68 -9.15 3.86
N LEU A 344 -15.18 -10.39 3.99
CA LEU A 344 -13.81 -10.70 3.60
C LEU A 344 -13.57 -10.47 2.10
N ARG A 345 -14.53 -10.84 1.24
CA ARG A 345 -14.47 -10.59 -0.21
C ARG A 345 -14.42 -9.11 -0.54
N THR A 346 -15.26 -8.30 0.10
CA THR A 346 -15.26 -6.83 -0.07
C THR A 346 -13.90 -6.23 0.28
N ILE A 347 -13.27 -6.69 1.36
CA ILE A 347 -11.93 -6.23 1.76
C ILE A 347 -10.90 -6.62 0.71
N MET A 348 -10.89 -7.90 0.32
CA MET A 348 -9.91 -8.44 -0.63
C MET A 348 -9.94 -7.70 -1.96
N ARG A 349 -11.12 -7.47 -2.54
CA ARG A 349 -11.27 -6.74 -3.81
C ARG A 349 -10.61 -5.36 -3.85
N GLN A 350 -10.52 -4.68 -2.70
CA GLN A 350 -9.91 -3.35 -2.65
C GLN A 350 -8.40 -3.34 -2.49
N VAL A 351 -7.82 -4.42 -1.96
CA VAL A 351 -6.39 -4.45 -1.58
C VAL A 351 -5.60 -5.50 -2.32
N HIS A 352 -6.23 -6.28 -3.17
CA HIS A 352 -5.63 -7.39 -3.90
C HIS A 352 -5.65 -7.13 -5.40
N PHE A 353 -4.51 -7.37 -6.05
CA PHE A 353 -4.40 -7.51 -7.50
C PHE A 353 -4.07 -8.96 -7.84
#